data_AF-A0A2L2Y3U8-F1
#
_entry.id   AF-A0A2L2Y3U8-F1
#
_cell.length_a   1.000
_cell.length_b   1.000
_cell.length_c   1.000
_cell.angle_alpha   90.00
_cell.angle_beta   90.00
_cell.angle_gamma   90.00
#
_symmetry.space_group_name_H-M   'P 1'
#
loop_
_entity.id
_entity.type
_entity.pdbx_description
1 polymer ?
#
loop_
_entity_poly.entity_id
_entity_poly.type
_entity_poly.pdbx_seq_one_letter_code
_entity_poly.pdbx_strand_id
1 'polypeptide(L)'
;TAAILIVSANFSPETKLEALQRLLMPVAEKFATLLQSLPTTPDEHRRREIAKCMNHAIAVTSRTSKAFSNQQTMKSNGCIEVYLQALQVFLGALNLPYEQATLQSAVRQYLHRMVVCLECEVLPYFPLAAEQLLKTSDIRSIQEFIPLINQIICKFKKDVVPFVHQIFLPFVSAIFNALSLPIDENDQPAQNERHLLQRSYFLFIAAIVTNNISEVIVSQDTQNFERILLTVIQGAVDFPDPLAQKTCFGILKKMVELWGGSEASFVEFMYNHIVPACFMAPLKDTFDLNDAQTILALSESALCLKTVLDARGQEFVNYLETSYLPTLRLSHENIQQYCHALNSDPKAFKNYLKFFFQNAKT
;
A
#
# COMPACT_ATOMS: atom_id res chain seq x y z
N THR A 1 6.94 -12.72 30.51
CA THR A 1 6.40 -13.95 29.87
C THR A 1 7.52 -14.95 29.69
N ALA A 2 7.24 -16.26 29.68
CA ALA A 2 8.25 -17.32 29.58
C ALA A 2 9.25 -17.13 28.41
N ALA A 3 8.78 -16.68 27.24
CA ALA A 3 9.64 -16.36 26.10
C ALA A 3 10.70 -15.28 26.40
N ILE A 4 10.38 -14.27 27.21
CA ILE A 4 11.35 -13.23 27.62
C ILE A 4 12.47 -13.86 28.45
N LEU A 5 12.11 -14.75 29.39
CA LEU A 5 13.11 -15.45 30.21
C LEU A 5 14.04 -16.31 29.35
N ILE A 6 13.50 -17.00 28.34
CA ILE A 6 14.29 -17.83 27.42
C ILE A 6 15.25 -16.98 26.58
N VAL A 7 14.76 -15.88 25.98
CA VAL A 7 15.56 -15.01 25.10
C VAL A 7 16.62 -14.23 25.88
N SER A 8 16.28 -13.71 27.06
CA SER A 8 17.20 -12.94 27.90
C SER A 8 18.20 -13.78 28.69
N ALA A 9 17.98 -15.09 28.80
CA ALA A 9 18.95 -15.98 29.44
C ALA A 9 20.24 -16.11 28.61
N ASN A 10 21.38 -16.25 29.31
CA ASN A 10 22.69 -16.52 28.71
C ASN A 10 22.83 -18.00 28.28
N PHE A 11 21.85 -18.49 27.51
CA PHE A 11 21.88 -19.83 26.93
C PHE A 11 22.42 -19.80 25.50
N SER A 12 22.91 -20.94 25.03
CA SER A 12 23.26 -21.11 23.62
C SER A 12 22.01 -21.01 22.73
N PRO A 13 22.15 -20.64 21.44
CA PRO A 13 21.03 -20.60 20.49
C PRO A 13 20.23 -21.91 20.45
N GLU A 14 20.90 -23.06 20.50
CA GLU A 14 20.27 -24.39 20.47
C GLU A 14 19.38 -24.61 21.69
N THR A 15 19.87 -24.24 22.87
CA THR A 15 19.11 -24.39 24.12
C THR A 15 17.88 -23.46 24.13
N LYS A 16 18.02 -22.25 23.56
CA LYS A 16 16.88 -21.32 23.40
C LYS A 16 15.84 -21.85 22.42
N LEU A 17 16.29 -22.42 21.31
CA LEU A 17 15.42 -23.06 20.32
C LEU A 17 14.65 -24.22 20.95
N GLU A 18 15.33 -25.15 21.63
CA GLU A 18 14.69 -26.29 22.31
C GLU A 18 13.64 -25.82 23.34
N ALA A 19 13.97 -24.82 24.15
CA ALA A 19 13.05 -24.30 25.15
C ALA A 19 11.81 -23.65 24.51
N LEU A 20 11.98 -22.93 23.40
CA LEU A 20 10.85 -22.36 22.65
C LEU A 20 10.05 -23.43 21.92
N GLN A 21 10.67 -24.47 21.38
CA GLN A 21 9.98 -25.61 20.78
C GLN A 21 9.11 -26.32 21.82
N ARG A 22 9.64 -26.60 23.02
CA ARG A 22 8.85 -27.19 24.13
C ARG A 22 7.65 -26.31 24.52
N LEU A 23 7.74 -24.99 24.34
CA LEU A 23 6.65 -24.05 24.62
C LEU A 23 5.62 -23.99 23.48
N LEU A 24 6.06 -23.97 22.22
CA LEU A 24 5.22 -23.64 21.05
C LEU A 24 4.75 -24.86 20.26
N MET A 25 5.51 -25.96 20.20
CA MET A 25 5.11 -27.16 19.47
C MET A 25 3.79 -27.75 19.98
N PRO A 26 3.54 -27.88 21.30
CA PRO A 26 2.24 -28.39 21.78
C PRO A 26 1.05 -27.51 21.35
N VAL A 27 1.29 -26.20 21.20
CA VAL A 27 0.28 -25.25 20.72
C VAL A 27 0.01 -25.47 19.23
N ALA A 28 1.06 -25.65 18.42
CA ALA A 28 0.94 -25.95 17.00
C ALA A 28 0.28 -27.31 16.73
N GLU A 29 0.64 -28.35 17.49
CA GLU A 29 0.02 -29.68 17.43
C GLU A 29 -1.47 -29.63 17.77
N LYS A 30 -1.81 -28.93 18.87
CA LYS A 30 -3.21 -28.75 19.24
C LYS A 30 -3.97 -28.00 18.14
N PHE A 31 -3.37 -26.96 17.55
CA PHE A 31 -3.95 -26.25 16.43
C PHE A 31 -4.20 -27.17 15.23
N ALA A 32 -3.26 -28.03 14.87
CA ALA A 32 -3.42 -28.98 13.77
C ALA A 32 -4.60 -29.95 14.00
N THR A 33 -4.78 -30.44 15.23
CA THR A 33 -5.94 -31.26 15.60
C THR A 33 -7.26 -30.48 15.52
N LEU A 34 -7.26 -29.19 15.91
CA LEU A 34 -8.43 -28.33 15.78
C LEU A 34 -8.75 -28.01 14.32
N LEU A 35 -7.73 -27.82 13.48
CA LEU A 35 -7.86 -27.58 12.05
C LEU A 35 -8.60 -28.74 11.35
N GLN A 36 -8.32 -29.99 11.74
CA GLN A 36 -9.01 -31.17 11.22
C GLN A 36 -10.43 -31.34 11.78
N SER A 37 -10.67 -30.94 13.02
CA SER A 37 -11.97 -31.17 13.68
C SER A 37 -13.02 -30.09 13.42
N LEU A 38 -12.61 -28.87 13.05
CA LEU A 38 -13.51 -27.75 12.79
C LEU A 38 -14.48 -28.02 11.62
N PRO A 39 -14.03 -28.55 10.44
CA PRO A 39 -14.94 -28.90 9.35
C PRO A 39 -15.95 -29.99 9.70
N THR A 40 -15.54 -30.98 10.52
CA THR A 40 -16.38 -32.14 10.87
C THR A 40 -17.35 -31.87 12.00
N THR A 41 -17.17 -30.78 12.74
CA THR A 41 -18.06 -30.41 13.85
C THR A 41 -19.37 -29.88 13.28
N PRO A 42 -20.55 -30.45 13.59
CA PRO A 42 -21.82 -29.98 13.04
C PRO A 42 -22.38 -28.74 13.75
N ASP A 43 -22.08 -28.60 15.06
CA ASP A 43 -22.60 -27.52 15.90
C ASP A 43 -21.87 -26.19 15.65
N GLU A 44 -22.62 -25.14 15.32
CA GLU A 44 -22.10 -23.81 15.00
C GLU A 44 -21.46 -23.13 16.22
N HIS A 45 -22.08 -23.27 17.40
CA HIS A 45 -21.53 -22.71 18.63
C HIS A 45 -20.16 -23.35 18.94
N ARG A 46 -20.06 -24.67 18.83
CA ARG A 46 -18.80 -25.39 19.00
C ARG A 46 -17.76 -25.04 17.94
N ARG A 47 -18.15 -24.81 16.68
CA ARG A 47 -17.23 -24.29 15.64
C ARG A 47 -16.65 -22.94 16.04
N ARG A 48 -17.47 -22.01 16.53
CA ARG A 48 -17.01 -20.69 17.02
C ARG A 48 -16.02 -20.83 18.17
N GLU A 49 -16.29 -21.70 19.13
CA GLU A 49 -15.36 -21.95 20.25
C GLU A 49 -14.04 -22.59 19.78
N ILE A 50 -14.08 -23.50 18.82
CA ILE A 50 -12.85 -24.04 18.20
C ILE A 50 -12.07 -22.94 17.49
N ALA A 51 -12.73 -22.10 16.69
CA ALA A 51 -12.09 -21.00 15.99
C ALA A 51 -11.47 -19.97 16.95
N LYS A 52 -12.14 -19.67 18.08
CA LYS A 52 -11.57 -18.84 19.16
C LYS A 52 -10.33 -19.49 19.77
N CYS A 53 -10.35 -20.80 20.02
CA CYS A 53 -9.19 -21.52 20.53
C CYS A 53 -8.01 -21.48 19.55
N MET A 54 -8.28 -21.67 18.26
CA MET A 54 -7.29 -21.53 17.18
C MET A 54 -6.73 -20.09 17.12
N ASN A 55 -7.57 -19.07 17.23
CA ASN A 55 -7.14 -17.67 17.30
C ASN A 55 -6.22 -17.43 18.50
N HIS A 56 -6.58 -17.94 19.69
CA HIS A 56 -5.72 -17.84 20.87
C HIS A 56 -4.36 -18.53 20.70
N ALA A 57 -4.32 -19.68 20.03
CA ALA A 57 -3.05 -20.38 19.73
C ALA A 57 -2.14 -19.53 18.82
N ILE A 58 -2.69 -18.92 17.78
CA ILE A 58 -1.96 -17.97 16.91
C ILE A 58 -1.49 -16.76 17.74
N ALA A 59 -2.38 -16.19 18.55
CA ALA A 59 -2.09 -14.99 19.33
C ALA A 59 -1.01 -15.23 20.39
N VAL A 60 -1.03 -16.36 21.09
CA VAL A 60 0.02 -16.72 22.07
C VAL A 60 1.36 -16.87 21.37
N THR A 61 1.40 -17.60 20.25
CA THR A 61 2.62 -17.75 19.43
C THR A 61 3.13 -16.39 18.96
N SER A 62 2.25 -15.54 18.42
CA SER A 62 2.57 -14.16 18.04
C SER A 62 3.16 -13.36 19.20
N ARG A 63 2.57 -13.43 20.40
CA ARG A 63 3.05 -12.68 21.57
C ARG A 63 4.42 -13.12 22.04
N THR A 64 4.79 -14.39 21.89
CA THR A 64 6.15 -14.85 22.25
C THR A 64 7.23 -14.17 21.40
N SER A 65 6.93 -13.79 20.16
CA SER A 65 7.85 -13.03 19.30
C SER A 65 8.22 -11.64 19.84
N LYS A 66 7.47 -11.10 20.82
CA LYS A 66 7.80 -9.84 21.49
C LYS A 66 8.96 -9.96 22.47
N ALA A 67 9.42 -11.17 22.76
CA ALA A 67 10.64 -11.39 23.53
C ALA A 67 11.91 -10.97 22.76
N PHE A 68 11.84 -10.93 21.42
CA PHE A 68 12.96 -10.53 20.57
C PHE A 68 12.96 -9.01 20.34
N SER A 69 14.16 -8.45 20.21
CA SER A 69 14.40 -7.03 19.98
C SER A 69 15.32 -6.84 18.77
N ASN A 70 15.57 -5.59 18.40
CA ASN A 70 16.53 -5.29 17.32
C ASN A 70 17.97 -5.69 17.67
N GLN A 71 18.30 -5.81 18.96
CA GLN A 71 19.62 -6.26 19.42
C GLN A 71 19.68 -7.79 19.57
N GLN A 72 18.58 -8.42 19.96
CA GLN A 72 18.44 -9.87 20.10
C GLN A 72 17.38 -10.38 19.13
N THR A 73 17.79 -10.57 17.87
CA THR A 73 16.88 -10.98 16.80
C THR A 73 16.55 -12.48 16.89
N MET A 74 15.48 -12.94 16.22
CA MET A 74 15.18 -14.36 16.15
C MET A 74 16.32 -15.14 15.47
N LYS A 75 16.92 -14.53 14.45
CA LYS A 75 18.06 -15.08 13.71
C LYS A 75 19.28 -15.28 14.62
N SER A 76 19.67 -14.26 15.38
CA SER A 76 20.83 -14.34 16.26
C SER A 76 20.65 -15.34 17.40
N ASN A 77 19.40 -15.65 17.77
CA ASN A 77 19.08 -16.62 18.81
C ASN A 77 18.76 -18.02 18.25
N GLY A 78 18.85 -18.25 16.93
CA GLY A 78 18.56 -19.55 16.33
C GLY A 78 17.09 -19.98 16.39
N CYS A 79 16.17 -19.04 16.63
CA CYS A 79 14.77 -19.34 16.93
C CYS A 79 13.83 -19.16 15.73
N ILE A 80 14.34 -19.02 14.49
CA ILE A 80 13.50 -18.80 13.31
C ILE A 80 12.62 -20.03 13.03
N GLU A 81 13.21 -21.23 13.08
CA GLU A 81 12.57 -22.46 12.62
C GLU A 81 11.25 -22.76 13.35
N VAL A 82 11.20 -22.57 14.67
CA VAL A 82 9.99 -22.82 15.46
C VAL A 82 8.81 -21.93 15.02
N TYR A 83 9.07 -20.70 14.59
CA TYR A 83 8.04 -19.79 14.10
C TYR A 83 7.63 -20.10 12.65
N LEU A 84 8.55 -20.59 11.82
CA LEU A 84 8.24 -21.07 10.46
C LEU A 84 7.38 -22.32 10.49
N GLN A 85 7.71 -23.29 11.35
CA GLN A 85 6.90 -24.49 11.57
C GLN A 85 5.48 -24.11 12.03
N ALA A 86 5.37 -23.19 13.01
CA ALA A 86 4.07 -22.68 13.44
C ALA A 86 3.32 -21.94 12.32
N LEU A 87 4.02 -21.12 11.52
CA LEU A 87 3.44 -20.42 10.38
C LEU A 87 2.84 -21.39 9.37
N GLN A 88 3.58 -22.44 8.99
CA GLN A 88 3.11 -23.45 8.05
C GLN A 88 1.81 -24.12 8.52
N VAL A 89 1.70 -24.42 9.82
CA VAL A 89 0.48 -24.98 10.40
C VAL A 89 -0.67 -23.97 10.40
N PHE A 90 -0.40 -22.71 10.79
CA PHE A 90 -1.42 -21.67 10.88
C PHE A 90 -2.00 -21.26 9.52
N LEU A 91 -1.19 -21.28 8.45
CA LEU A 91 -1.67 -21.02 7.09
C LEU A 91 -2.76 -22.00 6.65
N GLY A 92 -2.77 -23.21 7.20
CA GLY A 92 -3.84 -24.18 6.94
C GLY A 92 -5.24 -23.66 7.29
N ALA A 93 -5.35 -22.73 8.26
CA ALA A 93 -6.64 -22.16 8.64
C ALA A 93 -7.26 -21.23 7.57
N LEU A 94 -6.47 -20.72 6.63
CA LEU A 94 -6.98 -19.90 5.53
C LEU A 94 -7.86 -20.70 4.56
N ASN A 95 -7.69 -22.04 4.52
CA ASN A 95 -8.46 -22.93 3.65
C ASN A 95 -9.79 -23.39 4.26
N LEU A 96 -10.09 -23.01 5.50
CA LEU A 96 -11.31 -23.45 6.17
C LEU A 96 -12.54 -22.71 5.62
N PRO A 97 -13.68 -23.41 5.40
CA PRO A 97 -14.90 -22.77 4.91
C PRO A 97 -15.71 -22.06 6.01
N TYR A 98 -15.39 -22.29 7.28
CA TYR A 98 -16.14 -21.75 8.42
C TYR A 98 -15.28 -20.76 9.22
N GLU A 99 -15.92 -19.78 9.86
CA GLU A 99 -15.27 -18.77 10.71
C GLU A 99 -14.11 -18.02 10.01
N GLN A 100 -14.22 -17.83 8.69
CA GLN A 100 -13.17 -17.27 7.83
C GLN A 100 -12.68 -15.91 8.32
N ALA A 101 -13.59 -14.97 8.60
CA ALA A 101 -13.23 -13.63 9.04
C ALA A 101 -12.33 -13.66 10.31
N THR A 102 -12.70 -14.47 11.30
CA THR A 102 -11.95 -14.63 12.56
C THR A 102 -10.56 -15.22 12.32
N LEU A 103 -10.49 -16.30 11.52
CA LEU A 103 -9.25 -17.03 11.29
C LEU A 103 -8.29 -16.28 10.35
N GLN A 104 -8.81 -15.70 9.25
CA GLN A 104 -8.02 -14.88 8.33
C GLN A 104 -7.46 -13.65 9.04
N SER A 105 -8.24 -12.98 9.89
CA SER A 105 -7.74 -11.86 10.67
C SER A 105 -6.61 -12.28 11.63
N ALA A 106 -6.74 -13.42 12.31
CA ALA A 106 -5.69 -13.94 13.19
C ALA A 106 -4.40 -14.28 12.42
N VAL A 107 -4.51 -15.01 11.30
CA VAL A 107 -3.36 -15.37 10.46
C VAL A 107 -2.69 -14.12 9.88
N ARG A 108 -3.46 -13.15 9.40
CA ARG A 108 -2.93 -11.89 8.86
C ARG A 108 -2.20 -11.06 9.91
N GLN A 109 -2.75 -10.94 11.13
CA GLN A 109 -2.06 -10.30 12.26
C GLN A 109 -0.75 -11.02 12.62
N TYR A 110 -0.71 -12.35 12.52
CA TYR A 110 0.50 -13.12 12.70
C TYR A 110 1.52 -12.85 11.59
N LEU A 111 1.10 -12.83 10.32
CA LEU A 111 1.94 -12.52 9.17
C LEU A 111 2.60 -11.14 9.30
N HIS A 112 1.83 -10.11 9.70
CA HIS A 112 2.38 -8.78 9.99
C HIS A 112 3.56 -8.82 10.97
N ARG A 113 3.47 -9.69 11.98
CA ARG A 113 4.53 -9.87 12.97
C ARG A 113 5.70 -10.67 12.39
N MET A 114 5.43 -11.70 11.61
CA MET A 114 6.46 -12.54 10.98
C MET A 114 7.27 -11.77 9.92
N VAL A 115 6.66 -10.84 9.17
CA VAL A 115 7.36 -9.88 8.29
C VAL A 115 8.47 -9.12 9.03
N VAL A 116 8.20 -8.76 10.29
CA VAL A 116 9.17 -8.02 11.13
C VAL A 116 10.24 -8.95 11.69
N CYS A 117 9.85 -10.13 12.14
CA CYS A 117 10.69 -11.00 12.97
C CYS A 117 11.53 -12.03 12.21
N LEU A 118 11.02 -12.55 11.08
CA LEU A 118 11.65 -13.67 10.34
C LEU A 118 12.50 -13.22 9.14
N GLU A 119 12.55 -11.92 8.86
CA GLU A 119 13.32 -11.38 7.73
C GLU A 119 13.00 -12.13 6.43
N CYS A 120 13.97 -12.47 5.59
CA CYS A 120 13.72 -13.05 4.27
C CYS A 120 13.15 -14.48 4.31
N GLU A 121 13.24 -15.17 5.45
CA GLU A 121 12.82 -16.58 5.59
C GLU A 121 11.30 -16.77 5.47
N VAL A 122 10.52 -15.71 5.66
CA VAL A 122 9.05 -15.74 5.52
C VAL A 122 8.58 -15.60 4.06
N LEU A 123 9.44 -15.14 3.15
CA LEU A 123 9.07 -14.84 1.75
C LEU A 123 8.40 -16.01 1.02
N PRO A 124 8.86 -17.27 1.13
CA PRO A 124 8.25 -18.40 0.41
C PRO A 124 6.79 -18.66 0.79
N TYR A 125 6.32 -18.15 1.92
CA TYR A 125 4.99 -18.38 2.45
C TYR A 125 3.96 -17.35 1.98
N PHE A 126 4.39 -16.19 1.45
CA PHE A 126 3.49 -15.12 1.03
C PHE A 126 2.63 -15.46 -0.19
N PRO A 127 3.12 -16.12 -1.26
CA PRO A 127 2.28 -16.48 -2.40
C PRO A 127 1.06 -17.30 -1.97
N LEU A 128 1.27 -18.33 -1.14
CA LEU A 128 0.19 -19.18 -0.61
C LEU A 128 -0.79 -18.37 0.24
N ALA A 129 -0.29 -17.52 1.14
CA ALA A 129 -1.13 -16.70 2.00
C ALA A 129 -1.97 -15.70 1.18
N ALA A 130 -1.36 -15.05 0.19
CA ALA A 130 -2.01 -14.07 -0.67
C ALA A 130 -3.12 -14.69 -1.51
N GLU A 131 -2.87 -15.86 -2.12
CA GLU A 131 -3.88 -16.57 -2.90
C GLU A 131 -5.16 -16.83 -2.08
N GLN A 132 -5.01 -17.34 -0.85
CA GLN A 132 -6.17 -17.64 0.00
C GLN A 132 -6.84 -16.40 0.56
N LEU A 133 -6.07 -15.35 0.91
CA LEU A 133 -6.64 -14.10 1.40
C LEU A 133 -7.37 -13.31 0.31
N LEU A 134 -6.93 -13.40 -0.94
CA LEU A 134 -7.58 -12.75 -2.09
C LEU A 134 -8.80 -13.51 -2.60
N LYS A 135 -8.92 -14.80 -2.29
CA LYS A 135 -10.07 -15.62 -2.68
C LYS A 135 -11.38 -15.15 -2.02
N THR A 136 -11.29 -14.55 -0.83
CA THR A 136 -12.45 -13.97 -0.13
C THR A 136 -12.63 -12.53 -0.63
N SER A 137 -13.47 -12.37 -1.66
CA SER A 137 -13.60 -11.12 -2.43
C SER A 137 -14.38 -9.98 -1.73
N ASP A 138 -14.53 -9.99 -0.40
CA ASP A 138 -15.25 -8.92 0.29
C ASP A 138 -14.37 -7.69 0.52
N ILE A 139 -15.00 -6.50 0.50
CA ILE A 139 -14.34 -5.20 0.64
C ILE A 139 -13.44 -5.14 1.88
N ARG A 140 -13.90 -5.70 3.00
CA ARG A 140 -13.18 -5.64 4.29
C ARG A 140 -11.92 -6.50 4.23
N SER A 141 -12.03 -7.73 3.73
CA SER A 141 -10.85 -8.61 3.56
C SER A 141 -9.77 -7.97 2.69
N ILE A 142 -10.15 -7.33 1.58
CA ILE A 142 -9.23 -6.61 0.70
C ILE A 142 -8.58 -5.42 1.43
N GLN A 143 -9.37 -4.56 2.08
CA GLN A 143 -8.87 -3.40 2.82
C GLN A 143 -7.87 -3.79 3.90
N GLU A 144 -8.16 -4.86 4.63
CA GLU A 144 -7.29 -5.32 5.71
C GLU A 144 -6.02 -6.01 5.18
N PHE A 145 -6.02 -6.53 3.93
CA PHE A 145 -4.84 -7.13 3.30
C PHE A 145 -3.86 -6.09 2.73
N ILE A 146 -4.34 -4.94 2.25
CA ILE A 146 -3.49 -3.87 1.69
C ILE A 146 -2.35 -3.45 2.64
N PRO A 147 -2.59 -3.20 3.95
CA PRO A 147 -1.52 -2.89 4.90
C PRO A 147 -0.42 -3.95 4.96
N LEU A 148 -0.78 -5.24 4.85
CA LEU A 148 0.19 -6.34 4.89
C LEU A 148 1.08 -6.32 3.65
N ILE A 149 0.48 -6.18 2.47
CA ILE A 149 1.22 -6.06 1.21
C ILE A 149 2.14 -4.84 1.22
N ASN A 150 1.66 -3.69 1.69
CA ASN A 150 2.48 -2.49 1.82
C ASN A 150 3.66 -2.70 2.77
N GLN A 151 3.44 -3.39 3.89
CA GLN A 151 4.52 -3.73 4.83
C GLN A 151 5.57 -4.65 4.17
N ILE A 152 5.14 -5.65 3.41
CA ILE A 152 6.01 -6.58 2.68
C ILE A 152 6.85 -5.81 1.66
N ILE A 153 6.23 -4.96 0.84
CA ILE A 153 6.92 -4.11 -0.15
C ILE A 153 7.97 -3.22 0.51
N CYS A 154 7.59 -2.50 1.58
CA CYS A 154 8.51 -1.59 2.28
C CYS A 154 9.67 -2.33 2.94
N LYS A 155 9.43 -3.54 3.47
CA LYS A 155 10.44 -4.32 4.20
C LYS A 155 11.45 -4.99 3.26
N PHE A 156 10.98 -5.59 2.17
CA PHE A 156 11.80 -6.48 1.33
C PHE A 156 12.15 -5.89 -0.04
N LYS A 157 11.46 -4.84 -0.49
CA LYS A 157 11.78 -4.09 -1.71
C LYS A 157 11.96 -5.00 -2.93
N LYS A 158 13.16 -5.05 -3.53
CA LYS A 158 13.45 -5.84 -4.73
C LYS A 158 13.22 -7.34 -4.53
N ASP A 159 13.43 -7.87 -3.33
CA ASP A 159 13.30 -9.31 -3.05
C ASP A 159 11.86 -9.82 -3.21
N VAL A 160 10.87 -8.94 -3.10
CA VAL A 160 9.44 -9.30 -3.25
C VAL A 160 8.88 -9.02 -4.63
N VAL A 161 9.67 -8.49 -5.58
CA VAL A 161 9.18 -8.22 -6.94
C VAL A 161 8.52 -9.44 -7.57
N PRO A 162 9.10 -10.66 -7.56
CA PRO A 162 8.47 -11.83 -8.18
C PRO A 162 7.08 -12.13 -7.59
N PHE A 163 6.96 -12.02 -6.26
CA PHE A 163 5.72 -12.22 -5.54
C PHE A 163 4.68 -11.13 -5.87
N VAL A 164 5.06 -9.85 -5.77
CA VAL A 164 4.15 -8.72 -6.04
C VAL A 164 3.71 -8.76 -7.49
N HIS A 165 4.61 -9.08 -8.42
CA HIS A 165 4.30 -9.25 -9.84
C HIS A 165 3.21 -10.31 -10.08
N GLN A 166 3.31 -11.47 -9.42
CA GLN A 166 2.33 -12.55 -9.54
C GLN A 166 0.93 -12.11 -9.07
N ILE A 167 0.83 -11.33 -8.00
CA ILE A 167 -0.46 -10.95 -7.40
C ILE A 167 -1.00 -9.61 -7.92
N PHE A 168 -0.20 -8.83 -8.65
CA PHE A 168 -0.50 -7.42 -8.95
C PHE A 168 -1.84 -7.24 -9.65
N LEU A 169 -2.03 -7.81 -10.85
CA LEU A 169 -3.30 -7.68 -11.58
C LEU A 169 -4.47 -8.35 -10.87
N PRO A 170 -4.38 -9.59 -10.35
CA PRO A 170 -5.46 -10.18 -9.57
C PRO A 170 -5.93 -9.29 -8.42
N PHE A 171 -4.98 -8.63 -7.73
CA PHE A 171 -5.30 -7.75 -6.61
C PHE A 171 -5.94 -6.44 -7.07
N VAL A 172 -5.39 -5.81 -8.11
CA VAL A 172 -5.96 -4.60 -8.71
C VAL A 172 -7.38 -4.86 -9.23
N SER A 173 -7.61 -6.00 -9.90
CA SER A 173 -8.94 -6.41 -10.35
C SER A 173 -9.90 -6.65 -9.18
N ALA A 174 -9.46 -7.30 -8.10
CA ALA A 174 -10.29 -7.49 -6.91
C ALA A 174 -10.72 -6.16 -6.29
N ILE A 175 -9.80 -5.19 -6.18
CA ILE A 175 -10.08 -3.84 -5.69
C ILE A 175 -11.09 -3.14 -6.61
N PHE A 176 -10.88 -3.12 -7.93
CA PHE A 176 -11.80 -2.42 -8.83
C PHE A 176 -13.17 -3.07 -8.91
N ASN A 177 -13.25 -4.41 -8.83
CA ASN A 177 -14.53 -5.12 -8.74
C ASN A 177 -15.29 -4.70 -7.48
N ALA A 178 -14.61 -4.68 -6.33
CA ALA A 178 -15.16 -4.18 -5.07
C ALA A 178 -15.63 -2.72 -5.15
N LEU A 179 -14.87 -1.85 -5.82
CA LEU A 179 -15.24 -0.44 -6.05
C LEU A 179 -16.37 -0.24 -7.06
N SER A 180 -16.60 -1.21 -7.96
CA SER A 180 -17.66 -1.13 -8.96
C SER A 180 -19.04 -1.51 -8.43
N LEU A 181 -19.12 -2.15 -7.26
CA LEU A 181 -20.37 -2.54 -6.65
C LEU A 181 -21.23 -1.30 -6.34
N PRO A 182 -22.54 -1.33 -6.66
CA PRO A 182 -23.44 -0.22 -6.36
C PRO A 182 -23.59 -0.09 -4.83
N ILE A 183 -23.59 1.16 -4.36
CA ILE A 183 -23.79 1.50 -2.95
C ILE A 183 -25.02 2.39 -2.87
N ASP A 184 -25.85 2.20 -1.84
CA ASP A 184 -26.96 3.11 -1.54
C ASP A 184 -26.38 4.49 -1.19
N GLU A 185 -26.85 5.54 -1.86
CA GLU A 185 -26.43 6.92 -1.60
C GLU A 185 -26.78 7.39 -0.18
N ASN A 186 -27.68 6.69 0.52
CA ASN A 186 -28.01 6.97 1.91
C ASN A 186 -27.17 6.16 2.91
N ASP A 187 -26.42 5.15 2.47
CA ASP A 187 -25.55 4.33 3.32
C ASP A 187 -24.18 5.01 3.49
N GLN A 188 -24.13 5.94 4.43
CA GLN A 188 -22.90 6.66 4.78
C GLN A 188 -21.74 5.72 5.20
N PRO A 189 -21.96 4.67 6.02
CA PRO A 189 -20.93 3.67 6.29
C PRO A 189 -20.32 3.03 5.04
N ALA A 190 -21.15 2.57 4.10
CA ALA A 190 -20.66 1.92 2.88
C ALA A 190 -19.89 2.90 1.96
N GLN A 191 -20.31 4.16 1.89
CA GLN A 191 -19.55 5.21 1.19
C GLN A 191 -18.16 5.42 1.80
N ASN A 192 -18.09 5.48 3.13
CA ASN A 192 -16.82 5.64 3.83
C ASN A 192 -15.89 4.45 3.59
N GLU A 193 -16.41 3.22 3.59
CA GLU A 193 -15.64 2.02 3.24
C GLU A 193 -15.12 2.10 1.80
N ARG A 194 -15.95 2.52 0.84
CA ARG A 194 -15.51 2.70 -0.55
C ARG A 194 -14.38 3.72 -0.67
N HIS A 195 -14.50 4.88 -0.02
CA HIS A 195 -13.45 5.90 -0.01
C HIS A 195 -12.15 5.40 0.62
N LEU A 196 -12.26 4.62 1.72
CA LEU A 196 -11.10 4.01 2.37
C LEU A 196 -10.41 2.99 1.45
N LEU A 197 -11.17 2.19 0.70
CA LEU A 197 -10.62 1.24 -0.28
C LEU A 197 -9.89 1.98 -1.42
N GLN A 198 -10.47 3.08 -1.94
CA GLN A 198 -9.82 3.91 -2.95
C GLN A 198 -8.50 4.52 -2.45
N ARG A 199 -8.49 5.09 -1.24
CA ARG A 199 -7.25 5.56 -0.59
C ARG A 199 -6.21 4.44 -0.48
N SER A 200 -6.65 3.27 -0.05
CA SER A 200 -5.79 2.11 0.15
C SER A 200 -5.17 1.62 -1.16
N TYR A 201 -5.93 1.68 -2.28
CA TYR A 201 -5.40 1.44 -3.62
C TYR A 201 -4.25 2.38 -3.97
N PHE A 202 -4.43 3.70 -3.77
CA PHE A 202 -3.36 4.65 -4.06
C PHE A 202 -2.15 4.46 -3.13
N LEU A 203 -2.36 4.08 -1.86
CA LEU A 203 -1.26 3.72 -0.97
C LEU A 203 -0.49 2.48 -1.44
N PHE A 204 -1.18 1.50 -2.04
CA PHE A 204 -0.53 0.34 -2.64
C PHE A 204 0.33 0.72 -3.85
N ILE A 205 -0.20 1.52 -4.78
CA ILE A 205 0.58 2.01 -5.92
C ILE A 205 1.75 2.88 -5.45
N ALA A 206 1.53 3.74 -4.46
CA ALA A 206 2.59 4.53 -3.83
C ALA A 206 3.67 3.64 -3.22
N ALA A 207 3.31 2.57 -2.52
CA ALA A 207 4.29 1.65 -1.93
C ALA A 207 5.19 1.03 -3.01
N ILE A 208 4.63 0.64 -4.16
CA ILE A 208 5.40 0.09 -5.29
C ILE A 208 6.40 1.12 -5.84
N VAL A 209 5.89 2.32 -6.16
CA VAL A 209 6.67 3.34 -6.85
C VAL A 209 7.72 3.97 -5.93
N THR A 210 7.39 4.24 -4.67
CA THR A 210 8.31 4.86 -3.69
C THR A 210 9.41 3.92 -3.20
N ASN A 211 9.17 2.60 -3.20
CA ASN A 211 10.19 1.60 -2.87
C ASN A 211 11.02 1.14 -4.09
N ASN A 212 10.90 1.83 -5.23
CA ASN A 212 11.62 1.57 -6.47
C ASN A 212 11.41 0.12 -7.00
N ILE A 213 10.21 -0.43 -6.84
CA ILE A 213 9.80 -1.72 -7.44
C ILE A 213 8.81 -1.52 -8.59
N SER A 214 8.90 -0.38 -9.26
CA SER A 214 8.04 0.03 -10.37
C SER A 214 8.11 -0.90 -11.59
N GLU A 215 9.12 -1.78 -11.68
CA GLU A 215 9.17 -2.87 -12.66
C GLU A 215 7.94 -3.77 -12.63
N VAL A 216 7.27 -3.91 -11.48
CA VAL A 216 5.97 -4.61 -11.37
C VAL A 216 4.89 -4.00 -12.24
N ILE A 217 4.87 -2.67 -12.35
CA ILE A 217 3.86 -1.93 -13.14
C ILE A 217 4.28 -1.94 -14.62
N VAL A 218 5.58 -1.74 -14.89
CA VAL A 218 6.13 -1.68 -16.27
C VAL A 218 6.05 -3.03 -17.00
N SER A 219 6.15 -4.14 -16.28
CA SER A 219 6.08 -5.48 -16.88
C SER A 219 4.66 -5.91 -17.31
N GLN A 220 3.64 -5.11 -17.01
CA GLN A 220 2.28 -5.34 -17.49
C GLN A 220 2.18 -5.04 -18.99
N ASP A 221 1.15 -5.57 -19.66
CA ASP A 221 0.85 -5.15 -21.03
C ASP A 221 0.53 -3.65 -21.09
N THR A 222 0.69 -3.07 -22.29
CA THR A 222 0.54 -1.63 -22.52
C THR A 222 -0.81 -1.09 -22.06
N GLN A 223 -1.91 -1.85 -22.24
CA GLN A 223 -3.25 -1.42 -21.88
C GLN A 223 -3.41 -1.33 -20.37
N ASN A 224 -2.96 -2.35 -19.64
CA ASN A 224 -3.02 -2.37 -18.18
C ASN A 224 -2.10 -1.31 -17.57
N PHE A 225 -0.89 -1.13 -18.11
CA PHE A 225 0.04 -0.08 -17.70
C PHE A 225 -0.61 1.31 -17.79
N GLU A 226 -1.12 1.67 -18.97
CA GLU A 226 -1.76 2.97 -19.21
C GLU A 226 -2.99 3.15 -18.30
N ARG A 227 -3.83 2.12 -18.15
CA ARG A 227 -5.00 2.16 -17.28
C ARG A 227 -4.61 2.48 -15.83
N ILE A 228 -3.55 1.88 -15.31
CA ILE A 228 -3.07 2.16 -13.95
C ILE A 228 -2.62 3.62 -13.83
N LEU A 229 -1.85 4.13 -14.80
CA LEU A 229 -1.43 5.54 -14.78
C LEU A 229 -2.63 6.49 -14.80
N LEU A 230 -3.63 6.22 -15.66
CA LEU A 230 -4.85 7.01 -15.74
C LEU A 230 -5.66 6.99 -14.43
N THR A 231 -5.67 5.86 -13.70
CA THR A 231 -6.36 5.82 -12.40
C THR A 231 -5.69 6.72 -11.35
N VAL A 232 -4.36 6.90 -11.42
CA VAL A 232 -3.64 7.85 -10.54
C VAL A 232 -3.99 9.29 -10.92
N ILE A 233 -4.12 9.59 -12.21
CA ILE A 233 -4.59 10.91 -12.70
C ILE A 233 -6.00 11.20 -12.18
N GLN A 234 -6.93 10.25 -12.31
CA GLN A 234 -8.29 10.36 -11.80
C GLN A 234 -8.30 10.55 -10.28
N GLY A 235 -7.44 9.85 -9.53
CA GLY A 235 -7.27 10.05 -8.09
C GLY A 235 -6.74 11.43 -7.72
N ALA A 236 -5.89 12.04 -8.54
CA ALA A 236 -5.38 13.39 -8.34
C ALA A 236 -6.42 14.47 -8.67
N VAL A 237 -7.28 14.25 -9.67
CA VAL A 237 -8.15 15.28 -10.24
C VAL A 237 -9.62 15.10 -9.88
N ASP A 238 -10.17 13.90 -9.99
CA ASP A 238 -11.61 13.63 -9.90
C ASP A 238 -12.09 13.25 -8.52
N PHE A 239 -11.20 12.77 -7.67
CA PHE A 239 -11.57 12.33 -6.33
C PHE A 239 -11.42 13.47 -5.31
N PRO A 240 -12.52 13.96 -4.69
CA PRO A 240 -12.51 15.11 -3.78
C PRO A 240 -12.02 14.72 -2.38
N ASP A 241 -10.85 14.12 -2.30
CA ASP A 241 -10.20 13.68 -1.08
C ASP A 241 -8.76 14.19 -1.05
N PRO A 242 -8.46 15.20 -0.22
CA PRO A 242 -7.14 15.81 -0.18
C PRO A 242 -5.99 14.85 0.13
N LEU A 243 -6.23 13.81 0.95
CA LEU A 243 -5.19 12.82 1.29
C LEU A 243 -4.89 11.91 0.10
N ALA A 244 -5.92 11.48 -0.63
CA ALA A 244 -5.75 10.68 -1.82
C ALA A 244 -5.10 11.49 -2.95
N GLN A 245 -5.54 12.74 -3.17
CA GLN A 245 -4.97 13.65 -4.16
C GLN A 245 -3.48 13.90 -3.90
N LYS A 246 -3.11 14.21 -2.65
CA LYS A 246 -1.70 14.35 -2.25
C LYS A 246 -0.91 13.07 -2.55
N THR A 247 -1.46 11.90 -2.22
CA THR A 247 -0.81 10.62 -2.49
C THR A 247 -0.62 10.42 -4.00
N CYS A 248 -1.63 10.72 -4.81
CA CYS A 248 -1.57 10.62 -6.27
C CYS A 248 -0.51 11.56 -6.86
N PHE A 249 -0.47 12.83 -6.45
CA PHE A 249 0.59 13.75 -6.89
C PHE A 249 1.99 13.25 -6.49
N GLY A 250 2.14 12.65 -5.30
CA GLY A 250 3.39 12.03 -4.88
C GLY A 250 3.80 10.85 -5.76
N ILE A 251 2.83 10.02 -6.19
CA ILE A 251 3.07 8.92 -7.15
C ILE A 251 3.52 9.50 -8.50
N LEU A 252 2.77 10.44 -9.05
CA LEU A 252 3.06 11.05 -10.36
C LEU A 252 4.44 11.71 -10.37
N LYS A 253 4.75 12.48 -9.32
CA LYS A 253 6.08 13.05 -9.10
C LYS A 253 7.16 11.97 -9.16
N LYS A 254 6.99 10.87 -8.41
CA LYS A 254 7.99 9.80 -8.38
C LYS A 254 8.12 9.07 -9.72
N MET A 255 7.03 8.92 -10.48
CA MET A 255 7.09 8.40 -11.85
C MET A 255 7.87 9.32 -12.79
N VAL A 256 7.70 10.65 -12.67
CA VAL A 256 8.50 11.63 -13.41
C VAL A 256 9.98 11.53 -13.04
N GLU A 257 10.33 11.36 -11.77
CA GLU A 257 11.73 11.12 -11.36
C GLU A 257 12.33 9.86 -12.00
N LEU A 258 11.51 8.82 -12.23
CA LEU A 258 11.98 7.55 -12.76
C LEU A 258 12.08 7.54 -14.30
N TRP A 259 11.14 8.18 -15.00
CA TRP A 259 10.96 8.00 -16.45
C TRP A 259 10.85 9.30 -17.25
N GLY A 260 10.77 10.46 -16.59
CA GLY A 260 10.48 11.75 -17.22
C GLY A 260 11.52 12.24 -18.22
N GLY A 261 12.76 11.73 -18.16
CA GLY A 261 13.87 12.12 -19.05
C GLY A 261 14.33 11.08 -20.06
N SER A 262 13.88 9.82 -19.96
CA SER A 262 14.45 8.70 -20.74
C SER A 262 13.45 7.96 -21.62
N GLU A 263 12.17 7.93 -21.26
CA GLU A 263 11.15 7.10 -21.91
C GLU A 263 10.17 7.94 -22.75
N ALA A 264 10.25 7.85 -24.09
CA ALA A 264 9.46 8.70 -24.99
C ALA A 264 7.94 8.58 -24.82
N SER A 265 7.43 7.36 -24.61
CA SER A 265 5.99 7.12 -24.37
C SER A 265 5.52 7.72 -23.04
N PHE A 266 6.35 7.65 -21.99
CA PHE A 266 6.04 8.26 -20.71
C PHE A 266 6.11 9.79 -20.78
N VAL A 267 7.04 10.34 -21.58
CA VAL A 267 7.12 11.77 -21.85
C VAL A 267 5.81 12.30 -22.44
N GLU A 268 5.25 11.60 -23.44
CA GLU A 268 3.97 11.97 -24.03
C GLU A 268 2.85 11.92 -22.98
N PHE A 269 2.77 10.84 -22.20
CA PHE A 269 1.82 10.72 -21.09
C PHE A 269 1.95 11.85 -20.06
N MET A 270 3.18 12.24 -19.73
CA MET A 270 3.48 13.31 -18.78
C MET A 270 2.92 14.65 -19.25
N TYR A 271 3.15 15.01 -20.51
CA TYR A 271 2.65 16.27 -21.08
C TYR A 271 1.13 16.27 -21.31
N ASN A 272 0.55 15.12 -21.67
CA ASN A 272 -0.88 15.00 -21.98
C ASN A 272 -1.76 14.80 -20.74
N HIS A 273 -1.21 14.28 -19.63
CA HIS A 273 -2.01 13.95 -18.44
C HIS A 273 -1.44 14.49 -17.14
N ILE A 274 -0.16 14.30 -16.84
CA ILE A 274 0.43 14.71 -15.55
C ILE A 274 0.46 16.24 -15.42
N VAL A 275 1.00 16.93 -16.42
CA VAL A 275 1.06 18.40 -16.43
C VAL A 275 -0.35 18.98 -16.35
N PRO A 276 -1.33 18.56 -17.17
CA PRO A 276 -2.70 19.04 -17.04
C PRO A 276 -3.34 18.77 -15.67
N ALA A 277 -3.12 17.60 -15.07
CA ALA A 277 -3.66 17.26 -13.76
C ALA A 277 -3.23 18.26 -12.67
N CYS A 278 -2.00 18.77 -12.74
CA CYS A 278 -1.49 19.78 -11.80
C CYS A 278 -2.23 21.13 -11.84
N PHE A 279 -2.97 21.41 -12.92
CA PHE A 279 -3.81 22.61 -13.05
C PHE A 279 -5.30 22.29 -12.91
N MET A 280 -5.74 21.17 -13.47
CA MET A 280 -7.14 20.75 -13.41
C MET A 280 -7.61 20.49 -11.99
N ALA A 281 -6.81 19.80 -11.15
CA ALA A 281 -7.23 19.50 -9.79
C ALA A 281 -7.42 20.79 -8.95
N PRO A 282 -6.44 21.73 -8.90
CA PRO A 282 -6.62 22.95 -8.15
C PRO A 282 -7.76 23.83 -8.65
N LEU A 283 -8.12 23.79 -9.94
CA LEU A 283 -9.19 24.61 -10.51
C LEU A 283 -10.60 24.09 -10.20
N LYS A 284 -10.77 22.86 -9.69
CA LYS A 284 -12.10 22.34 -9.33
C LYS A 284 -12.67 22.97 -8.08
N ASP A 285 -14.00 23.11 -8.04
CA ASP A 285 -14.73 23.62 -6.88
C ASP A 285 -14.51 22.78 -5.62
N THR A 286 -14.31 21.47 -5.78
CA THR A 286 -14.04 20.55 -4.68
C THR A 286 -12.65 20.69 -4.05
N PHE A 287 -11.75 21.47 -4.67
CA PHE A 287 -10.39 21.67 -4.19
C PHE A 287 -10.31 22.95 -3.33
N ASP A 288 -10.70 22.85 -2.05
CA ASP A 288 -10.76 24.00 -1.14
C ASP A 288 -9.37 24.48 -0.68
N LEU A 289 -8.94 25.65 -1.18
CA LEU A 289 -7.64 26.25 -0.86
C LEU A 289 -7.55 26.86 0.56
N ASN A 290 -8.64 26.84 1.32
CA ASN A 290 -8.65 27.19 2.74
C ASN A 290 -8.38 25.97 3.65
N ASP A 291 -8.60 24.76 3.14
CA ASP A 291 -8.32 23.53 3.87
C ASP A 291 -6.82 23.20 3.89
N ALA A 292 -6.30 22.86 5.06
CA ALA A 292 -4.89 22.56 5.26
C ALA A 292 -4.43 21.29 4.52
N GLN A 293 -5.28 20.27 4.39
CA GLN A 293 -4.90 19.04 3.66
C GLN A 293 -4.85 19.28 2.16
N THR A 294 -5.78 20.07 1.63
CA THR A 294 -5.79 20.49 0.22
C THR A 294 -4.56 21.32 -0.12
N ILE A 295 -4.11 22.21 0.79
CA ILE A 295 -2.84 22.94 0.63
C ILE A 295 -1.64 21.98 0.55
N LEU A 296 -1.66 20.85 1.28
CA LEU A 296 -0.62 19.83 1.17
C LEU A 296 -0.68 19.10 -0.18
N ALA A 297 -1.87 18.82 -0.70
CA ALA A 297 -2.03 18.26 -2.05
C ALA A 297 -1.52 19.23 -3.13
N LEU A 298 -1.83 20.52 -3.01
CA LEU A 298 -1.31 21.57 -3.89
C LEU A 298 0.22 21.66 -3.82
N SER A 299 0.78 21.55 -2.61
CA SER A 299 2.23 21.55 -2.41
C SER A 299 2.91 20.38 -3.10
N GLU A 300 2.27 19.21 -3.13
CA GLU A 300 2.79 18.04 -3.84
C GLU A 300 2.64 18.19 -5.37
N SER A 301 1.53 18.76 -5.85
CA SER A 301 1.37 19.15 -7.26
C SER A 301 2.47 20.12 -7.72
N ALA A 302 2.81 21.11 -6.90
CA ALA A 302 3.91 22.05 -7.18
C ALA A 302 5.26 21.32 -7.29
N LEU A 303 5.52 20.34 -6.41
CA LEU A 303 6.73 19.51 -6.47
C LEU A 303 6.76 18.61 -7.70
N CYS A 304 5.60 18.11 -8.14
CA CYS A 304 5.48 17.37 -9.39
C CYS A 304 5.92 18.22 -10.58
N LEU A 305 5.38 19.43 -10.73
CA LEU A 305 5.78 20.38 -11.78
C LEU A 305 7.27 20.74 -11.72
N LYS A 306 7.81 20.94 -10.52
CA LYS A 306 9.26 21.13 -10.32
C LYS A 306 10.08 19.95 -10.80
N THR A 307 9.62 18.73 -10.54
CA THR A 307 10.30 17.51 -10.98
C THR A 307 10.27 17.37 -12.50
N VAL A 308 9.17 17.78 -13.16
CA VAL A 308 9.10 17.86 -14.63
C VAL A 308 10.11 18.88 -15.16
N LEU A 309 10.23 20.05 -14.52
CA LEU A 309 11.26 21.03 -14.86
C LEU A 309 12.67 20.46 -14.69
N ASP A 310 12.94 19.76 -13.60
CA ASP A 310 14.26 19.16 -13.36
C ASP A 310 14.59 18.08 -14.41
N ALA A 311 13.59 17.35 -14.89
CA ALA A 311 13.75 16.31 -15.91
C ALA A 311 13.96 16.88 -17.33
N ARG A 312 13.33 18.02 -17.68
CA ARG A 312 13.24 18.53 -19.07
C ARG A 312 13.82 19.93 -19.29
N GLY A 313 14.12 20.66 -18.23
CA GLY A 313 14.69 22.00 -18.27
C GLY A 313 13.86 22.96 -19.13
N GLN A 314 14.55 23.70 -20.00
CA GLN A 314 13.96 24.77 -20.80
C GLN A 314 12.86 24.29 -21.76
N GLU A 315 12.91 23.02 -22.20
CA GLU A 315 11.88 22.46 -23.07
C GLU A 315 10.50 22.50 -22.39
N PHE A 316 10.43 22.18 -21.10
CA PHE A 316 9.19 22.24 -20.34
C PHE A 316 8.66 23.66 -20.20
N VAL A 317 9.56 24.63 -19.95
CA VAL A 317 9.18 26.05 -19.88
C VAL A 317 8.60 26.51 -21.21
N ASN A 318 9.25 26.20 -22.33
CA ASN A 318 8.77 26.56 -23.66
C ASN A 318 7.40 25.92 -23.96
N TYR A 319 7.20 24.66 -23.58
CA TYR A 319 5.91 23.98 -23.72
C TYR A 319 4.80 24.69 -22.92
N LEU A 320 5.08 25.06 -21.66
CA LEU A 320 4.11 25.80 -20.84
C LEU A 320 3.75 27.14 -21.46
N GLU A 321 4.75 27.91 -21.92
CA GLU A 321 4.55 29.26 -22.49
C GLU A 321 3.77 29.24 -23.81
N THR A 322 4.08 28.29 -24.69
CA THR A 322 3.59 28.29 -26.08
C THR A 322 2.37 27.40 -26.29
N SER A 323 2.27 26.30 -25.55
CA SER A 323 1.34 25.22 -25.85
C SER A 323 0.28 25.05 -24.76
N TYR A 324 0.66 24.95 -23.49
CA TYR A 324 -0.29 24.60 -22.44
C TYR A 324 -0.97 25.80 -21.79
N LEU A 325 -0.23 26.74 -21.19
CA LEU A 325 -0.84 27.88 -20.45
C LEU A 325 -1.75 28.79 -21.30
N PRO A 326 -1.48 29.02 -22.61
CA PRO A 326 -2.42 29.73 -23.47
C PRO A 326 -3.81 29.08 -23.56
N THR A 327 -3.90 27.76 -23.44
CA THR A 327 -5.20 27.03 -23.45
C THR A 327 -6.06 27.36 -22.24
N LEU A 328 -5.45 27.78 -21.13
CA LEU A 328 -6.13 28.25 -19.92
C LEU A 328 -6.60 29.72 -20.03
N ARG A 329 -6.42 30.35 -21.20
CA ARG A 329 -6.81 31.75 -21.51
C ARG A 329 -6.15 32.78 -20.57
N LEU A 330 -4.93 32.49 -20.13
CA LEU A 330 -4.13 33.42 -19.33
C LEU A 330 -3.55 34.54 -20.20
N SER A 331 -3.37 35.73 -19.62
CA SER A 331 -2.66 36.83 -20.28
C SER A 331 -1.17 36.50 -20.46
N HIS A 332 -0.51 37.10 -21.46
CA HIS A 332 0.92 36.93 -21.67
C HIS A 332 1.76 37.27 -20.42
N GLU A 333 1.37 38.31 -19.68
CA GLU A 333 2.03 38.69 -18.43
C GLU A 333 1.92 37.58 -17.37
N ASN A 334 0.73 37.02 -17.17
CA ASN A 334 0.51 35.94 -16.20
C ASN A 334 1.29 34.67 -16.58
N ILE A 335 1.38 34.36 -17.88
CA ILE A 335 2.18 33.23 -18.38
C ILE A 335 3.67 33.42 -18.06
N GLN A 336 4.21 34.61 -18.31
CA GLN A 336 5.60 34.93 -18.00
C GLN A 336 5.88 34.90 -16.49
N GLN A 337 4.98 35.46 -15.68
CA GLN A 337 5.08 35.42 -14.22
C GLN A 337 5.06 33.98 -13.70
N TYR A 338 4.20 33.12 -14.25
CA TYR A 338 4.14 31.70 -13.88
C TYR A 338 5.45 30.99 -14.19
N CYS A 339 5.98 31.17 -15.39
CA CYS A 339 7.22 30.53 -15.82
C CYS A 339 8.44 31.05 -15.03
N HIS A 340 8.44 32.34 -14.68
CA HIS A 340 9.44 32.90 -13.77
C HIS A 340 9.35 32.29 -12.37
N ALA A 341 8.15 32.20 -11.79
CA ALA A 341 7.92 31.58 -10.50
C ALA A 341 8.30 30.09 -10.48
N LEU A 342 8.04 29.36 -11.57
CA LEU A 342 8.43 27.95 -11.71
C LEU A 342 9.96 27.77 -11.64
N ASN A 343 10.74 28.73 -12.12
CA ASN A 343 12.20 28.74 -12.03
C ASN A 343 12.74 29.13 -10.65
N SER A 344 11.92 29.71 -9.76
CA SER A 344 12.32 30.08 -8.39
C SER A 344 12.52 28.85 -7.48
N ASP A 345 12.95 29.00 -6.23
CA ASP A 345 13.10 27.85 -5.34
C ASP A 345 11.74 27.15 -5.02
N PRO A 346 11.74 25.87 -4.60
CA PRO A 346 10.49 25.14 -4.35
C PRO A 346 9.56 25.77 -3.31
N LYS A 347 10.08 26.54 -2.35
CA LYS A 347 9.24 27.20 -1.34
C LYS A 347 8.57 28.43 -1.93
N ALA A 348 9.30 29.24 -2.68
CA ALA A 348 8.75 30.38 -3.41
C ALA A 348 7.67 29.94 -4.40
N PHE A 349 7.92 28.90 -5.19
CA PHE A 349 6.95 28.40 -6.17
C PHE A 349 5.66 27.90 -5.52
N LYS A 350 5.74 27.15 -4.41
CA LYS A 350 4.54 26.70 -3.67
C LYS A 350 3.67 27.86 -3.19
N ASN A 351 4.30 28.91 -2.65
CA ASN A 351 3.58 30.10 -2.20
C ASN A 351 2.91 30.80 -3.37
N TYR A 352 3.64 31.00 -4.48
CA TYR A 352 3.09 31.58 -5.71
C TYR A 352 1.89 30.77 -6.21
N LEU A 353 2.00 29.45 -6.29
CA LEU A 353 0.96 28.57 -6.81
C LEU A 353 -0.35 28.69 -6.01
N LYS A 354 -0.25 28.85 -4.69
CA LYS A 354 -1.42 29.11 -3.83
C LYS A 354 -2.15 30.39 -4.25
N PHE A 355 -1.42 31.51 -4.37
CA PHE A 355 -2.01 32.79 -4.76
C PHE A 355 -2.56 32.74 -6.20
N PHE A 356 -1.84 32.10 -7.11
CA PHE A 356 -2.24 31.92 -8.50
C PHE A 356 -3.62 31.26 -8.60
N PHE A 357 -3.82 30.11 -7.94
CA PHE A 357 -5.11 29.43 -7.99
C PHE A 357 -6.20 30.08 -7.15
N GLN A 358 -5.85 30.80 -6.08
CA GLN A 358 -6.84 31.63 -5.35
C GLN A 358 -7.43 32.70 -6.27
N ASN A 359 -6.59 33.41 -7.02
CA ASN A 359 -7.03 34.43 -7.96
C ASN A 359 -7.73 33.86 -9.20
N ALA A 360 -7.40 32.63 -9.61
CA ALA A 360 -8.06 31.98 -10.74
C ALA A 360 -9.49 31.48 -10.41
N LYS A 361 -9.82 31.32 -9.12
CA LYS A 361 -11.14 30.89 -8.64
C LYS A 361 -12.09 32.05 -8.32
N THR A 362 -11.56 33.25 -8.16
CA THR A 362 -12.33 34.50 -7.99
C THR A 362 -12.68 35.08 -9.34
#